data_AF-A0A1B1UFL1-F1
#
_entry.id   AF-A0A1B1UFL1-F1
#
_cell.length_a   1.000
_cell.length_b   1.000
_cell.length_c   1.000
_cell.angle_alpha   90.00
_cell.angle_beta   90.00
_cell.angle_gamma   90.00
#
_symmetry.space_group_name_H-M   'P 1'
#
loop_
_entity.id
_entity.type
_entity.pdbx_description
1 polymer ?
#
loop_
_entity_poly.entity_id
_entity_poly.type
_entity_poly.pdbx_seq_one_letter_code
_entity_poly.pdbx_strand_id
1 'polypeptide(L)'
;MSESAHLEPLIDRIYEAGLIPSLWPAVLGELSAAIGGNGGFLFGVRDGYTSAVNSAEYDQLMPVFLRDGWSERDPNLPRAIALNHAGFVTDYDLLSEEEIATNDVYCNFYRKHGLGYRAGTIIPMPSGDSIAIVMPRHQDHGPVPQDVVKLLDGLRPHLARASLAANRIGFERARAQADALQVLGLPGAVLRGRGRVFAANGLFEALVPSLFQDRIERVTITDVTADALLAEALGPRSLADGRTVKSIPVAATAIRVPMVLHVVPVRGDARDIFTQATALLVVTPVDRAAVPTAEVLQGLFDLTPAEARVARGIGQAVTIDALADATGVNRETVRSQLKAVLSKTGLSRQQELVSLLAGKAFRGG
;
A
#
# COMPACT_ATOMS: atom_id res chain seq x y z
N MET A 1 -46.32 6.77 -15.13
CA MET A 1 -44.87 6.75 -15.43
C MET A 1 -44.21 6.23 -14.17
N SER A 2 -43.74 4.97 -14.19
CA SER A 2 -43.43 4.25 -12.95
C SER A 2 -42.11 4.71 -12.34
N GLU A 3 -42.04 4.62 -11.02
CA GLU A 3 -40.87 4.78 -10.14
C GLU A 3 -39.59 4.13 -10.70
N SER A 4 -39.73 3.06 -11.50
CA SER A 4 -38.67 2.34 -12.20
C SER A 4 -37.89 3.19 -13.22
N ALA A 5 -38.52 4.15 -13.90
CA ALA A 5 -37.87 4.94 -14.95
C ALA A 5 -36.84 5.96 -14.41
N HIS A 6 -36.92 6.32 -13.13
CA HIS A 6 -35.96 7.21 -12.46
C HIS A 6 -34.76 6.46 -11.87
N LEU A 7 -34.86 5.13 -11.70
CA LEU A 7 -33.81 4.29 -11.10
C LEU A 7 -32.80 3.74 -12.11
N GLU A 8 -33.20 3.53 -13.37
CA GLU A 8 -32.31 3.02 -14.42
C GLU A 8 -31.07 3.91 -14.64
N PRO A 9 -31.18 5.25 -14.78
CA PRO A 9 -30.00 6.11 -14.91
C PRO A 9 -29.09 6.07 -13.68
N LEU A 10 -29.65 5.89 -12.49
CA LEU A 10 -28.89 5.78 -11.25
C LEU A 10 -28.12 4.47 -11.17
N ILE A 11 -28.72 3.37 -11.63
CA ILE A 11 -28.06 2.06 -11.75
C ILE A 11 -26.87 2.14 -12.70
N ASP A 12 -27.03 2.75 -13.87
CA ASP A 12 -25.94 2.92 -14.83
C ASP A 12 -24.78 3.72 -14.21
N ARG A 13 -25.09 4.79 -13.48
CA ARG A 13 -24.09 5.58 -12.77
C ARG A 13 -23.40 4.85 -11.62
N ILE A 14 -24.09 3.94 -10.93
CA ILE A 14 -23.47 3.05 -9.94
C ILE A 14 -22.40 2.17 -10.63
N TYR A 15 -22.71 1.62 -11.80
CA TYR A 15 -21.73 0.83 -12.55
C TYR A 15 -20.56 1.68 -13.07
N GLU A 16 -20.85 2.87 -13.58
CA GLU A 16 -19.82 3.81 -14.02
C GLU A 16 -18.88 4.19 -12.86
N ALA A 17 -19.41 4.48 -11.68
CA ALA A 17 -18.61 4.77 -10.49
C ALA A 17 -17.79 3.58 -10.00
N GLY A 18 -18.25 2.34 -10.26
CA GLY A 18 -17.44 1.14 -10.06
C GLY A 18 -16.20 1.08 -10.95
N LEU A 19 -16.21 1.73 -12.12
CA LEU A 19 -15.06 1.82 -13.03
C LEU A 19 -14.22 3.09 -12.82
N ILE A 20 -14.88 4.17 -12.38
CA ILE A 20 -14.31 5.50 -12.20
C ILE A 20 -14.61 5.96 -10.76
N PRO A 21 -13.72 5.67 -9.80
CA PRO A 21 -14.01 5.89 -8.38
C PRO A 21 -14.27 7.35 -7.98
N SER A 22 -13.75 8.31 -8.74
CA SER A 22 -13.99 9.74 -8.51
C SER A 22 -15.46 10.15 -8.71
N LEU A 23 -16.31 9.29 -9.28
CA LEU A 23 -17.74 9.54 -9.44
C LEU A 23 -18.57 9.16 -8.20
N TRP A 24 -18.02 8.40 -7.25
CA TRP A 24 -18.74 7.98 -6.05
C TRP A 24 -19.34 9.12 -5.22
N PRO A 25 -18.64 10.25 -4.95
CA PRO A 25 -19.24 11.37 -4.24
C PRO A 25 -20.57 11.85 -4.85
N ALA A 26 -20.63 11.95 -6.18
CA ALA A 26 -21.82 12.37 -6.89
C ALA A 26 -22.93 11.30 -6.86
N VAL A 27 -22.57 10.02 -7.06
CA VAL A 27 -23.53 8.91 -6.96
C VAL A 27 -24.13 8.79 -5.57
N LEU A 28 -23.34 9.01 -4.51
CA LEU A 28 -23.82 9.03 -3.13
C LEU A 28 -24.80 10.19 -2.89
N GLY A 29 -24.54 11.37 -3.47
CA GLY A 29 -25.46 12.50 -3.43
C GLY A 29 -26.79 12.22 -4.15
N GLU A 30 -26.75 11.56 -5.31
CA GLU A 30 -27.96 11.18 -6.06
C GLU A 30 -28.77 10.09 -5.37
N LEU A 31 -28.12 9.06 -4.82
CA LEU A 31 -28.76 8.05 -3.98
C LEU A 31 -29.48 8.71 -2.81
N SER A 32 -28.81 9.66 -2.15
CA SER A 32 -29.40 10.43 -1.06
C SER A 32 -30.60 11.24 -1.52
N ALA A 33 -30.49 11.97 -2.63
CA ALA A 33 -31.59 12.78 -3.16
C ALA A 33 -32.83 11.92 -3.50
N ALA A 34 -32.62 10.72 -4.04
CA ALA A 34 -33.70 9.78 -4.37
C ALA A 34 -34.48 9.27 -3.14
N ILE A 35 -33.85 9.26 -1.95
CA ILE A 35 -34.46 8.76 -0.71
C ILE A 35 -34.80 9.88 0.31
N GLY A 36 -34.61 11.14 -0.06
CA GLY A 36 -34.74 12.29 0.86
C GLY A 36 -33.73 12.26 2.02
N GLY A 37 -32.53 11.73 1.78
CA GLY A 37 -31.40 11.70 2.70
C GLY A 37 -30.62 13.03 2.74
N ASN A 38 -29.53 13.05 3.53
CA ASN A 38 -28.66 14.23 3.69
C ASN A 38 -27.22 14.02 3.21
N GLY A 39 -27.03 13.13 2.24
CA GLY A 39 -25.75 12.74 1.67
C GLY A 39 -25.53 11.24 1.80
N GLY A 40 -24.30 10.80 1.56
CA GLY A 40 -23.97 9.39 1.58
C GLY A 40 -22.50 9.13 1.90
N PHE A 41 -22.24 7.95 2.43
CA PHE A 41 -20.91 7.46 2.75
C PHE A 41 -20.67 6.11 2.12
N LEU A 42 -19.46 5.91 1.61
CA LEU A 42 -18.91 4.63 1.22
C LEU A 42 -17.60 4.44 2.00
N PHE A 43 -17.50 3.34 2.73
CA PHE A 43 -16.35 3.03 3.56
C PHE A 43 -15.70 1.72 3.14
N GLY A 44 -14.38 1.70 3.17
CA GLY A 44 -13.61 0.47 3.29
C GLY A 44 -13.66 -0.05 4.73
N VAL A 45 -13.92 -1.34 4.91
CA VAL A 45 -14.08 -1.97 6.23
C VAL A 45 -13.23 -3.23 6.35
N ARG A 46 -12.51 -3.37 7.46
CA ARG A 46 -11.87 -4.63 7.85
C ARG A 46 -11.95 -4.88 9.35
N ASP A 47 -11.22 -4.09 10.12
CA ASP A 47 -11.18 -4.09 11.59
C ASP A 47 -11.62 -2.72 12.14
N GLY A 48 -12.63 -2.15 11.49
CA GLY A 48 -12.97 -0.72 11.54
C GLY A 48 -12.95 -0.09 10.16
N TYR A 49 -13.21 1.21 10.10
CA TYR A 49 -13.17 1.98 8.85
C TYR A 49 -11.73 2.23 8.42
N THR A 50 -11.37 1.80 7.20
CA THR A 50 -9.99 1.93 6.66
C THR A 50 -9.84 3.07 5.66
N SER A 51 -10.93 3.44 4.98
CA SER A 51 -11.00 4.55 4.02
C SER A 51 -12.44 5.02 3.88
N ALA A 52 -12.64 6.27 3.49
CA ALA A 52 -13.96 6.85 3.29
C ALA A 52 -14.03 7.65 1.98
N VAL A 53 -15.15 7.54 1.30
CA VAL A 53 -15.62 8.44 0.25
C VAL A 53 -17.00 8.93 0.70
N ASN A 54 -17.24 10.22 0.60
CA ASN A 54 -18.49 10.83 1.06
C ASN A 54 -19.02 11.81 0.01
N SER A 55 -20.31 12.12 0.09
CA SER A 55 -20.88 13.23 -0.65
C SER A 55 -20.34 14.57 -0.12
N ALA A 56 -20.38 15.62 -0.96
CA ALA A 56 -19.70 16.89 -0.72
C ALA A 56 -20.12 17.59 0.60
N GLU A 57 -21.34 17.35 1.06
CA GLU A 57 -21.90 17.89 2.31
C GLU A 57 -21.08 17.49 3.55
N TYR A 58 -20.33 16.38 3.46
CA TYR A 58 -19.60 15.81 4.58
C TYR A 58 -18.07 15.93 4.49
N ASP A 59 -17.53 16.64 3.50
CA ASP A 59 -16.07 16.77 3.28
C ASP A 59 -15.34 17.37 4.49
N GLN A 60 -15.99 18.27 5.23
CA GLN A 60 -15.43 18.86 6.44
C GLN A 60 -15.70 18.02 7.69
N LEU A 61 -16.77 17.22 7.69
CA LEU A 61 -17.21 16.45 8.85
C LEU A 61 -16.47 15.11 8.97
N MET A 62 -16.27 14.41 7.85
CA MET A 62 -15.67 13.08 7.85
C MET A 62 -14.24 13.05 8.43
N PRO A 63 -13.35 14.02 8.13
CA PRO A 63 -12.04 14.07 8.78
C PRO A 63 -12.11 14.22 10.30
N VAL A 64 -13.12 14.94 10.83
CA VAL A 64 -13.35 15.09 12.27
C VAL A 64 -13.82 13.77 12.89
N PHE A 65 -14.75 13.07 12.22
CA PHE A 65 -15.25 11.76 12.65
C PHE A 65 -14.11 10.74 12.86
N LEU A 66 -13.18 10.70 11.90
CA LEU A 66 -12.05 9.78 11.93
C LEU A 66 -10.94 10.24 12.91
N ARG A 67 -10.55 11.52 12.87
CA ARG A 67 -9.42 12.03 13.66
C ARG A 67 -9.71 12.04 15.16
N ASP A 68 -10.94 12.38 15.56
CA ASP A 68 -11.30 12.58 16.97
C ASP A 68 -11.85 11.29 17.62
N GLY A 69 -11.64 10.14 16.98
CA GLY A 69 -11.95 8.84 17.54
C GLY A 69 -13.45 8.53 17.64
N TRP A 70 -14.31 9.21 16.87
CA TRP A 70 -15.75 8.96 16.88
C TRP A 70 -16.07 7.65 16.17
N SER A 71 -15.30 7.31 15.14
CA SER A 71 -15.47 6.11 14.33
C SER A 71 -15.24 4.81 15.09
N GLU A 72 -14.34 4.82 16.08
CA GLU A 72 -14.01 3.70 16.95
C GLU A 72 -15.02 3.53 18.08
N ARG A 73 -15.72 4.61 18.44
CA ARG A 73 -16.79 4.62 19.46
C ARG A 73 -18.17 4.34 18.86
N ASP A 74 -18.31 4.40 17.53
CA ASP A 74 -19.56 4.18 16.81
C ASP A 74 -20.03 2.71 16.97
N PRO A 75 -21.19 2.47 17.61
CA PRO A 75 -21.67 1.11 17.84
C PRO A 75 -22.23 0.44 16.57
N ASN A 76 -22.49 1.20 15.51
CA ASN A 76 -23.23 0.70 14.34
C ASN A 76 -22.43 -0.34 13.56
N LEU A 77 -21.17 -0.04 13.22
CA LEU A 77 -20.33 -0.92 12.41
C LEU A 77 -20.16 -2.33 13.03
N PRO A 78 -19.71 -2.49 14.30
CA PRO A 78 -19.54 -3.82 14.88
C PRO A 78 -20.87 -4.59 14.98
N ARG A 79 -21.99 -3.91 15.26
CA ARG A 79 -23.31 -4.53 15.33
C ARG A 79 -23.82 -4.98 13.96
N ALA A 80 -23.63 -4.16 12.93
CA ALA A 80 -23.99 -4.50 11.56
C ALA A 80 -23.17 -5.70 11.03
N ILE A 81 -21.87 -5.76 11.36
CA ILE A 81 -21.02 -6.93 11.05
C ILE A 81 -21.55 -8.18 11.75
N ALA A 82 -21.86 -8.09 13.06
CA ALA A 82 -22.38 -9.22 13.83
C ALA A 82 -23.74 -9.71 13.34
N LEU A 83 -24.61 -8.80 12.92
CA LEU A 83 -25.92 -9.12 12.36
C LEU A 83 -25.82 -9.85 11.02
N ASN A 84 -24.76 -9.58 10.23
CA ASN A 84 -24.46 -10.24 8.95
C ASN A 84 -25.67 -10.29 7.99
N HIS A 85 -26.36 -9.16 7.87
CA HIS A 85 -27.57 -9.05 7.05
C HIS A 85 -27.27 -8.68 5.60
N ALA A 86 -27.85 -9.41 4.65
CA ALA A 86 -27.68 -9.19 3.22
C ALA A 86 -28.67 -8.15 2.63
N GLY A 87 -28.86 -7.03 3.34
CA GLY A 87 -29.78 -5.94 3.02
C GLY A 87 -29.33 -4.63 3.68
N PHE A 88 -30.11 -3.57 3.51
CA PHE A 88 -29.98 -2.35 4.29
C PHE A 88 -30.59 -2.54 5.68
N VAL A 89 -29.86 -2.10 6.71
CA VAL A 89 -30.30 -2.10 8.10
C VAL A 89 -30.33 -0.66 8.61
N THR A 90 -31.30 -0.38 9.47
CA THR A 90 -31.51 0.93 10.10
C THR A 90 -30.93 0.97 11.50
N ASP A 91 -30.86 2.16 12.12
CA ASP A 91 -30.40 2.29 13.50
C ASP A 91 -31.25 1.43 14.46
N TYR A 92 -32.55 1.32 14.21
CA TYR A 92 -33.46 0.52 15.05
C TYR A 92 -33.33 -1.00 14.88
N ASP A 93 -32.73 -1.46 13.77
CA ASP A 93 -32.37 -2.87 13.63
C ASP A 93 -31.14 -3.22 14.46
N LEU A 94 -30.33 -2.22 14.85
CA LEU A 94 -29.05 -2.40 15.54
C LEU A 94 -29.10 -1.99 17.02
N LEU A 95 -29.91 -0.99 17.36
CA LEU A 95 -29.94 -0.33 18.65
C LEU A 95 -31.39 -0.09 19.08
N SER A 96 -31.62 -0.18 20.38
CA SER A 96 -32.87 0.27 21.00
C SER A 96 -32.98 1.80 20.98
N GLU A 97 -34.20 2.31 21.15
CA GLU A 97 -34.45 3.75 21.25
C GLU A 97 -33.72 4.40 22.44
N GLU A 98 -33.65 3.69 23.58
CA GLU A 98 -32.90 4.13 24.77
C GLU A 98 -31.40 4.23 24.49
N GLU A 99 -30.81 3.24 23.80
CA GLU A 99 -29.41 3.30 23.40
C GLU A 99 -29.16 4.48 22.46
N ILE A 100 -30.01 4.71 21.45
CA ILE A 100 -29.88 5.87 20.54
C ILE A 100 -29.97 7.19 21.30
N ALA A 101 -30.87 7.29 22.29
CA ALA A 101 -31.08 8.51 23.08
C ALA A 101 -29.95 8.81 24.07
N THR A 102 -29.17 7.80 24.48
CA THR A 102 -28.12 7.94 25.52
C THR A 102 -26.70 7.76 24.99
N ASN A 103 -26.53 7.21 23.79
CA ASN A 103 -25.21 6.94 23.23
C ASN A 103 -24.42 8.24 22.93
N ASP A 104 -23.15 8.26 23.35
CA ASP A 104 -22.26 9.41 23.22
C ASP A 104 -22.09 9.86 21.76
N VAL A 105 -21.93 8.93 20.82
CA VAL A 105 -21.74 9.27 19.40
C VAL A 105 -23.00 9.91 18.83
N TYR A 106 -24.18 9.40 19.19
CA TYR A 106 -25.44 10.00 18.76
C TYR A 106 -25.62 11.42 19.32
N CYS A 107 -25.50 11.57 20.63
CA CYS A 107 -25.76 12.85 21.31
C CYS A 107 -24.70 13.91 21.05
N ASN A 108 -23.41 13.53 21.02
CA ASN A 108 -22.31 14.48 20.98
C ASN A 108 -21.66 14.64 19.61
N PHE A 109 -21.96 13.75 18.65
CA PHE A 109 -21.48 13.89 17.28
C PHE A 109 -22.63 13.92 16.27
N TYR A 110 -23.43 12.86 16.12
CA TYR A 110 -24.41 12.78 15.03
C TYR A 110 -25.46 13.90 15.09
N ARG A 111 -26.18 14.05 16.22
CA ARG A 111 -27.24 15.06 16.35
C ARG A 111 -26.72 16.50 16.21
N LYS A 112 -25.51 16.79 16.71
CA LYS A 112 -24.87 18.11 16.56
C LYS A 112 -24.54 18.47 15.12
N HIS A 113 -24.45 17.49 14.23
CA HIS A 113 -24.15 17.68 12.81
C HIS A 113 -25.34 17.30 11.91
N GLY A 114 -26.56 17.26 12.46
CA GLY A 114 -27.77 16.98 11.67
C GLY A 114 -27.88 15.54 11.17
N LEU A 115 -27.09 14.61 11.71
CA LEU A 115 -27.19 13.18 11.45
C LEU A 115 -28.13 12.58 12.50
N GLY A 116 -29.34 12.18 12.09
CA GLY A 116 -30.34 11.67 13.03
C GLY A 116 -30.49 10.16 12.99
N TYR A 117 -30.72 9.67 11.77
CA TYR A 117 -31.02 8.28 11.46
C TYR A 117 -30.29 7.89 10.19
N ARG A 118 -30.15 6.59 9.92
CA ARG A 118 -29.31 6.06 8.86
C ARG A 118 -29.87 4.73 8.38
N ALA A 119 -29.63 4.44 7.11
CA ALA A 119 -29.71 3.07 6.59
C ALA A 119 -28.34 2.71 6.02
N GLY A 120 -27.82 1.55 6.38
CA GLY A 120 -26.51 1.09 5.92
C GLY A 120 -26.52 -0.36 5.47
N THR A 121 -25.61 -0.72 4.58
CA THR A 121 -25.39 -2.11 4.19
C THR A 121 -23.90 -2.42 4.14
N ILE A 122 -23.57 -3.68 4.43
CA ILE A 122 -22.21 -4.21 4.32
C ILE A 122 -22.18 -5.21 3.14
N ILE A 123 -21.15 -5.07 2.31
CA ILE A 123 -20.91 -5.88 1.14
C ILE A 123 -19.54 -6.54 1.31
N PRO A 124 -19.47 -7.85 1.60
CA PRO A 124 -18.21 -8.55 1.75
C PRO A 124 -17.50 -8.71 0.41
N MET A 125 -16.18 -8.49 0.40
CA MET A 125 -15.32 -8.63 -0.78
C MET A 125 -14.52 -9.95 -0.70
N PRO A 126 -14.20 -10.60 -1.84
CA PRO A 126 -13.37 -11.79 -1.89
C PRO A 126 -11.98 -11.61 -1.26
N SER A 127 -11.49 -10.37 -1.18
CA SER A 127 -10.21 -10.01 -0.57
C SER A 127 -10.17 -10.13 0.96
N GLY A 128 -11.30 -10.48 1.58
CA GLY A 128 -11.50 -10.54 3.03
C GLY A 128 -11.70 -9.17 3.69
N ASP A 129 -11.95 -8.13 2.90
CA ASP A 129 -12.43 -6.83 3.37
C ASP A 129 -13.92 -6.70 3.07
N SER A 130 -14.55 -5.61 3.49
CA SER A 130 -15.93 -5.27 3.14
C SER A 130 -16.03 -3.81 2.71
N ILE A 131 -17.08 -3.50 1.95
CA ILE A 131 -17.51 -2.13 1.70
C ILE A 131 -18.78 -1.88 2.49
N ALA A 132 -18.81 -0.78 3.27
CA ALA A 132 -20.02 -0.32 3.92
C ALA A 132 -20.56 0.91 3.19
N ILE A 133 -21.84 0.89 2.84
CA ILE A 133 -22.52 2.03 2.22
C ILE A 133 -23.57 2.51 3.21
N VAL A 134 -23.51 3.78 3.60
CA VAL A 134 -24.35 4.35 4.65
C VAL A 134 -25.02 5.62 4.16
N MET A 135 -26.35 5.62 4.21
CA MET A 135 -27.20 6.73 3.79
C MET A 135 -27.78 7.41 5.04
N PRO A 136 -27.22 8.55 5.48
CA PRO A 136 -27.77 9.34 6.57
C PRO A 136 -29.07 10.08 6.20
N ARG A 137 -29.86 10.33 7.21
CA ARG A 137 -31.11 11.10 7.18
C ARG A 137 -31.11 12.13 8.31
N HIS A 138 -31.63 13.31 8.00
CA HIS A 138 -31.70 14.40 8.98
C HIS A 138 -32.62 14.03 10.14
N GLN A 139 -32.24 14.43 11.36
CA GLN A 139 -33.01 14.14 12.58
C GLN A 139 -34.45 14.64 12.54
N ASP A 140 -34.69 15.77 11.88
CA ASP A 140 -36.02 16.39 11.81
C ASP A 140 -36.97 15.62 10.88
N HIS A 141 -36.45 14.70 10.06
CA HIS A 141 -37.25 13.88 9.14
C HIS A 141 -37.64 12.52 9.73
N GLY A 142 -37.31 12.28 11.00
CA GLY A 142 -37.60 11.04 11.70
C GLY A 142 -36.83 9.82 11.17
N PRO A 143 -37.17 8.63 11.70
CA PRO A 143 -36.55 7.36 11.33
C PRO A 143 -36.64 7.04 9.84
N VAL A 144 -35.74 6.19 9.35
CA VAL A 144 -35.78 5.76 7.94
C VAL A 144 -37.04 4.94 7.67
N PRO A 145 -37.89 5.37 6.71
CA PRO A 145 -39.11 4.64 6.35
C PRO A 145 -38.83 3.27 5.70
N GLN A 146 -39.74 2.31 5.86
CA GLN A 146 -39.59 0.94 5.33
C GLN A 146 -39.65 0.86 3.80
N ASP A 147 -40.39 1.75 3.14
CA ASP A 147 -40.39 1.92 1.68
C ASP A 147 -39.03 2.40 1.16
N VAL A 148 -38.36 3.30 1.88
CA VAL A 148 -36.98 3.71 1.58
C VAL A 148 -36.01 2.53 1.71
N VAL A 149 -36.13 1.71 2.76
CA VAL A 149 -35.30 0.51 2.92
C VAL A 149 -35.50 -0.46 1.75
N LYS A 150 -36.75 -0.71 1.33
CA LYS A 150 -37.07 -1.56 0.17
C LYS A 150 -36.45 -1.03 -1.13
N LEU A 151 -36.49 0.28 -1.33
CA LEU A 151 -35.87 0.92 -2.49
C LEU A 151 -34.34 0.72 -2.49
N LEU A 152 -33.69 0.95 -1.34
CA LEU A 152 -32.25 0.73 -1.18
C LEU A 152 -31.87 -0.75 -1.36
N ASP A 153 -32.68 -1.68 -0.88
CA ASP A 153 -32.51 -3.11 -1.11
C ASP A 153 -32.63 -3.49 -2.59
N GLY A 154 -33.48 -2.81 -3.36
CA GLY A 154 -33.53 -2.94 -4.81
C GLY A 154 -32.23 -2.52 -5.51
N LEU A 155 -31.53 -1.52 -4.97
CA LEU A 155 -30.26 -1.01 -5.48
C LEU A 155 -29.04 -1.81 -5.00
N ARG A 156 -29.15 -2.48 -3.84
CA ARG A 156 -28.05 -3.22 -3.21
C ARG A 156 -27.34 -4.23 -4.14
N PRO A 157 -28.03 -5.05 -4.97
CA PRO A 157 -27.36 -5.95 -5.91
C PRO A 157 -26.51 -5.23 -6.96
N HIS A 158 -26.87 -4.00 -7.33
CA HIS A 158 -26.11 -3.19 -8.27
C HIS A 158 -24.87 -2.61 -7.60
N LEU A 159 -25.02 -2.05 -6.39
CA LEU A 159 -23.91 -1.58 -5.56
C LEU A 159 -22.88 -2.69 -5.29
N ALA A 160 -23.35 -3.90 -4.98
CA ALA A 160 -22.49 -5.06 -4.75
C ALA A 160 -21.72 -5.46 -6.00
N ARG A 161 -22.41 -5.57 -7.15
CA ARG A 161 -21.76 -5.92 -8.43
C ARG A 161 -20.73 -4.87 -8.86
N ALA A 162 -21.07 -3.58 -8.75
CA ALA A 162 -20.14 -2.50 -9.06
C ALA A 162 -18.91 -2.52 -8.14
N SER A 163 -19.11 -2.70 -6.82
CA SER A 163 -18.00 -2.79 -5.85
C SER A 163 -17.09 -3.99 -6.11
N LEU A 164 -17.66 -5.16 -6.44
CA LEU A 164 -16.90 -6.37 -6.77
C LEU A 164 -16.08 -6.18 -8.06
N ALA A 165 -16.68 -5.59 -9.09
CA ALA A 165 -15.99 -5.29 -10.35
C ALA A 165 -14.83 -4.32 -10.13
N ALA A 166 -15.06 -3.25 -9.36
CA ALA A 166 -14.05 -2.26 -8.98
C ALA A 166 -12.86 -2.92 -8.26
N ASN A 167 -13.15 -3.75 -7.25
CA ASN A 167 -12.13 -4.47 -6.50
C ASN A 167 -11.30 -5.41 -7.40
N ARG A 168 -11.96 -6.14 -8.32
CA ARG A 168 -11.26 -7.04 -9.23
C ARG A 168 -10.37 -6.30 -10.23
N ILE A 169 -10.88 -5.24 -10.85
CA ILE A 169 -10.09 -4.41 -11.79
C ILE A 169 -8.90 -3.79 -11.05
N GLY A 170 -9.14 -3.30 -9.84
CA GLY A 170 -8.10 -2.76 -8.97
C GLY A 170 -6.99 -3.78 -8.67
N PHE A 171 -7.35 -5.03 -8.37
CA PHE A 171 -6.40 -6.12 -8.18
C PHE A 171 -5.56 -6.39 -9.44
N GLU A 172 -6.18 -6.52 -10.61
CA GLU A 172 -5.45 -6.78 -11.87
C GLU A 172 -4.51 -5.61 -12.22
N ARG A 173 -4.90 -4.35 -11.95
CA ARG A 173 -4.03 -3.18 -12.11
C ARG A 173 -2.82 -3.23 -11.18
N ALA A 174 -3.04 -3.54 -9.90
CA ALA A 174 -1.95 -3.67 -8.92
C ALA A 174 -0.98 -4.81 -9.31
N ARG A 175 -1.52 -5.92 -9.81
CA ARG A 175 -0.72 -7.03 -10.35
C ARG A 175 0.11 -6.61 -11.55
N ALA A 176 -0.49 -5.92 -12.52
CA ALA A 176 0.22 -5.41 -13.69
C ALA A 176 1.38 -4.45 -13.31
N GLN A 177 1.20 -3.62 -12.27
CA GLN A 177 2.27 -2.78 -11.73
C GLN A 177 3.44 -3.61 -11.15
N ALA A 178 3.14 -4.66 -10.39
CA ALA A 178 4.16 -5.56 -9.87
C ALA A 178 4.86 -6.32 -11.01
N ASP A 179 4.12 -6.80 -12.00
CA ASP A 179 4.66 -7.52 -13.16
C ASP A 179 5.56 -6.62 -14.03
N ALA A 180 5.27 -5.32 -14.13
CA ALA A 180 6.15 -4.36 -14.80
C ALA A 180 7.53 -4.27 -14.12
N LEU A 181 7.61 -4.39 -12.79
CA LEU A 181 8.89 -4.48 -12.08
C LEU A 181 9.64 -5.78 -12.38
N GLN A 182 8.92 -6.88 -12.59
CA GLN A 182 9.53 -8.15 -12.94
C GLN A 182 10.22 -8.10 -14.30
N VAL A 183 9.68 -7.36 -15.27
CA VAL A 183 10.34 -7.11 -16.56
C VAL A 183 11.69 -6.41 -16.36
N LEU A 184 11.81 -5.56 -15.33
CA LEU A 184 13.06 -4.90 -14.94
C LEU A 184 13.95 -5.76 -14.04
N GLY A 185 13.58 -7.02 -13.78
CA GLY A 185 14.32 -7.92 -12.89
C GLY A 185 14.19 -7.58 -11.40
N LEU A 186 13.19 -6.78 -11.03
CA LEU A 186 13.00 -6.32 -9.65
C LEU A 186 11.86 -7.09 -8.96
N PRO A 187 12.14 -7.80 -7.85
CA PRO A 187 11.08 -8.27 -6.95
C PRO A 187 10.25 -7.11 -6.43
N GLY A 188 8.93 -7.19 -6.59
CA GLY A 188 8.02 -6.13 -6.20
C GLY A 188 6.66 -6.61 -5.73
N ALA A 189 6.07 -5.86 -4.80
CA ALA A 189 4.73 -6.09 -4.28
C ALA A 189 3.98 -4.78 -4.04
N VAL A 190 2.70 -4.74 -4.40
CA VAL A 190 1.76 -3.70 -4.00
C VAL A 190 1.20 -4.07 -2.64
N LEU A 191 1.32 -3.15 -1.68
CA LEU A 191 0.83 -3.29 -0.33
C LEU A 191 -0.45 -2.50 -0.12
N ARG A 192 -1.31 -2.99 0.79
CA ARG A 192 -2.54 -2.32 1.22
C ARG A 192 -2.66 -2.26 2.74
N GLY A 193 -3.52 -1.35 3.22
CA GLY A 193 -3.75 -1.14 4.65
C GLY A 193 -2.44 -0.95 5.42
N ARG A 194 -2.22 -1.73 6.48
CA ARG A 194 -1.02 -1.68 7.33
C ARG A 194 0.23 -2.37 6.74
N GLY A 195 0.23 -2.70 5.44
CA GLY A 195 1.37 -3.34 4.77
C GLY A 195 1.14 -4.79 4.37
N ARG A 196 -0.10 -5.18 4.13
CA ARG A 196 -0.43 -6.51 3.62
C ARG A 196 -0.15 -6.59 2.13
N VAL A 197 0.33 -7.72 1.65
CA VAL A 197 0.47 -7.95 0.21
C VAL A 197 -0.93 -7.95 -0.42
N PHE A 198 -1.13 -7.07 -1.39
CA PHE A 198 -2.32 -7.04 -2.23
C PHE A 198 -2.07 -7.74 -3.56
N ALA A 199 -0.94 -7.44 -4.19
CA ALA A 199 -0.45 -8.14 -5.38
C ALA A 199 1.08 -8.19 -5.33
N ALA A 200 1.68 -9.25 -5.87
CA ALA A 200 3.13 -9.41 -5.95
C ALA A 200 3.49 -10.04 -7.30
N ASN A 201 4.73 -9.80 -7.73
CA ASN A 201 5.28 -10.49 -8.89
C ASN A 201 5.99 -11.79 -8.47
N GLY A 202 6.25 -12.68 -9.43
CA GLY A 202 6.86 -13.99 -9.15
C GLY A 202 8.26 -13.90 -8.53
N LEU A 203 9.00 -12.82 -8.81
CA LEU A 203 10.30 -12.57 -8.18
C LEU A 203 10.16 -12.25 -6.68
N PHE A 204 9.12 -11.52 -6.28
CA PHE A 204 8.83 -11.26 -4.88
C PHE A 204 8.33 -12.52 -4.17
N GLU A 205 7.44 -13.28 -4.82
CA GLU A 205 6.94 -14.54 -4.28
C GLU A 205 8.08 -15.53 -4.00
N ALA A 206 9.11 -15.58 -4.84
CA ALA A 206 10.31 -16.39 -4.62
C ALA A 206 11.12 -15.99 -3.37
N LEU A 207 10.94 -14.76 -2.86
CA LEU A 207 11.55 -14.29 -1.61
C LEU A 207 10.72 -14.68 -0.37
N VAL A 208 9.53 -15.26 -0.53
CA VAL A 208 8.69 -15.81 0.54
C VAL A 208 8.89 -17.33 0.60
N PRO A 209 9.12 -17.96 1.77
CA PRO A 209 9.21 -17.40 3.11
C PRO A 209 10.63 -16.97 3.52
N SER A 210 11.58 -16.98 2.56
CA SER A 210 13.01 -16.94 2.88
C SER A 210 13.45 -15.60 3.49
N LEU A 211 13.06 -14.48 2.86
CA LEU A 211 13.32 -13.11 3.31
C LEU A 211 12.06 -12.49 3.92
N PHE A 212 10.91 -12.70 3.28
CA PHE A 212 9.63 -12.18 3.74
C PHE A 212 8.78 -13.29 4.34
N GLN A 213 7.92 -12.94 5.28
CA GLN A 213 6.85 -13.81 5.75
C GLN A 213 5.52 -13.11 5.51
N ASP A 214 4.63 -13.77 4.78
CA ASP A 214 3.26 -13.29 4.60
C ASP A 214 2.44 -13.65 5.84
N ARG A 215 2.18 -12.64 6.68
CA ARG A 215 1.38 -12.78 7.92
C ARG A 215 0.04 -12.09 7.72
N ILE A 216 -0.94 -12.49 8.53
CA ILE A 216 -2.32 -11.95 8.47
C ILE A 216 -2.33 -10.42 8.61
N GLU A 217 -1.50 -9.85 9.49
CA GLU A 217 -1.48 -8.43 9.78
C GLU A 217 -0.71 -7.59 8.73
N ARG A 218 0.47 -8.05 8.31
CA ARG A 218 1.33 -7.41 7.33
C ARG A 218 2.39 -8.38 6.81
N VAL A 219 3.04 -8.03 5.70
CA VAL A 219 4.30 -8.68 5.33
C VAL A 219 5.39 -8.29 6.33
N THR A 220 6.15 -9.27 6.81
CA THR A 220 7.29 -9.05 7.72
C THR A 220 8.60 -9.51 7.07
N ILE A 221 9.71 -8.98 7.55
CA ILE A 221 11.06 -9.40 7.13
C ILE A 221 11.61 -10.37 8.18
N THR A 222 12.34 -11.41 7.76
CA THR A 222 12.99 -12.35 8.69
C THR A 222 14.05 -11.70 9.60
N ASP A 223 14.64 -10.60 9.13
CA ASP A 223 15.56 -9.77 9.91
C ASP A 223 14.76 -8.81 10.80
N VAL A 224 14.88 -8.95 12.12
CA VAL A 224 14.11 -8.20 13.12
C VAL A 224 14.37 -6.69 13.04
N THR A 225 15.60 -6.28 12.76
CA THR A 225 15.96 -4.87 12.67
C THR A 225 15.38 -4.24 11.39
N ALA A 226 15.50 -4.94 10.26
CA ALA A 226 14.88 -4.49 9.01
C ALA A 226 13.35 -4.48 9.12
N ASP A 227 12.75 -5.46 9.80
CA ASP A 227 11.31 -5.54 9.99
C ASP A 227 10.75 -4.39 10.84
N ALA A 228 11.48 -3.98 11.89
CA ALA A 228 11.12 -2.80 12.68
C ALA A 228 11.11 -1.52 11.83
N LEU A 229 12.11 -1.36 10.96
CA LEU A 229 12.18 -0.24 10.01
C LEU A 229 11.04 -0.30 8.97
N LEU A 230 10.66 -1.51 8.53
CA LEU A 230 9.53 -1.71 7.63
C LEU A 230 8.21 -1.32 8.31
N ALA A 231 8.00 -1.73 9.55
CA ALA A 231 6.83 -1.34 10.34
C ALA A 231 6.72 0.17 10.50
N GLU A 232 7.83 0.86 10.79
CA GLU A 232 7.88 2.32 10.87
C GLU A 232 7.56 2.97 9.52
N ALA A 233 8.15 2.48 8.43
CA ALA A 233 7.92 3.01 7.09
C ALA A 233 6.47 2.87 6.62
N LEU A 234 5.79 1.79 7.02
CA LEU A 234 4.38 1.51 6.75
C LEU A 234 3.43 2.16 7.78
N GLY A 235 3.96 2.84 8.79
CA GLY A 235 3.17 3.49 9.82
C GLY A 235 2.31 4.64 9.26
N PRO A 236 1.17 4.97 9.90
CA PRO A 236 0.22 5.98 9.41
C PRO A 236 0.87 7.35 9.17
N ARG A 237 1.76 7.79 10.07
CA ARG A 237 2.51 9.06 9.92
C ARG A 237 3.42 9.06 8.68
N SER A 238 4.14 7.96 8.44
CA SER A 238 5.08 7.84 7.33
C SER A 238 4.36 7.83 5.97
N LEU A 239 3.24 7.10 5.89
CA LEU A 239 2.41 7.05 4.68
C LEU A 239 1.60 8.34 4.43
N ALA A 240 1.26 9.09 5.49
CA ALA A 240 0.57 10.38 5.40
C ALA A 240 1.51 11.52 4.95
N ASP A 241 2.75 11.55 5.44
CA ASP A 241 3.77 12.49 4.96
C ASP A 241 4.06 12.26 3.47
N GLY A 242 3.99 11.00 3.03
CA GLY A 242 3.73 10.60 1.64
C GLY A 242 4.79 11.02 0.62
N ARG A 243 5.81 11.78 1.03
CA ARG A 243 6.76 12.50 0.17
C ARG A 243 8.08 11.77 -0.02
N THR A 244 8.46 10.93 0.92
CA THR A 244 9.80 10.31 0.94
C THR A 244 9.71 8.81 0.73
N VAL A 245 10.44 8.31 -0.28
CA VAL A 245 10.73 6.87 -0.41
C VAL A 245 11.58 6.46 0.78
N LYS A 246 11.17 5.42 1.50
CA LYS A 246 11.95 4.85 2.61
C LYS A 246 12.79 3.69 2.09
N SER A 247 14.08 3.71 2.36
CA SER A 247 15.00 2.65 1.97
C SER A 247 15.50 1.92 3.21
N ILE A 248 15.29 0.60 3.24
CA ILE A 248 15.57 -0.25 4.39
C ILE A 248 16.67 -1.23 3.98
N PRO A 249 17.88 -1.15 4.57
CA PRO A 249 18.93 -2.11 4.28
C PRO A 249 18.61 -3.46 4.94
N VAL A 250 18.84 -4.54 4.21
CA VAL A 250 18.79 -5.91 4.71
C VAL A 250 20.18 -6.51 4.60
N ALA A 251 20.68 -7.02 5.72
CA ALA A 251 22.00 -7.61 5.80
C ALA A 251 22.11 -8.90 4.98
N ALA A 252 23.33 -9.19 4.52
CA ALA A 252 23.65 -10.46 3.88
C ALA A 252 23.51 -11.62 4.88
N THR A 253 23.11 -12.79 4.39
CA THR A 253 23.15 -14.05 5.15
C THR A 253 24.00 -15.07 4.40
N ALA A 254 24.24 -16.24 4.99
CA ALA A 254 24.97 -17.33 4.32
C ALA A 254 24.34 -17.75 2.98
N ILE A 255 23.05 -17.47 2.77
CA ILE A 255 22.28 -17.87 1.58
C ILE A 255 21.75 -16.68 0.77
N ARG A 256 22.05 -15.43 1.16
CA ARG A 256 21.53 -14.22 0.49
C ARG A 256 22.53 -13.07 0.47
N VAL A 257 22.58 -12.39 -0.68
CA VAL A 257 23.28 -11.11 -0.86
C VAL A 257 22.61 -9.99 -0.06
N PRO A 258 23.32 -8.91 0.30
CA PRO A 258 22.68 -7.76 0.92
C PRO A 258 21.66 -7.14 -0.06
N MET A 259 20.56 -6.59 0.48
CA MET A 259 19.49 -6.00 -0.32
C MET A 259 19.06 -4.66 0.26
N VAL A 260 18.43 -3.82 -0.56
CA VAL A 260 17.72 -2.63 -0.10
C VAL A 260 16.26 -2.77 -0.50
N LEU A 261 15.38 -2.58 0.47
CA LEU A 261 13.94 -2.54 0.26
C LEU A 261 13.52 -1.08 0.16
N HIS A 262 12.86 -0.73 -0.93
CA HIS A 262 12.29 0.59 -1.14
C HIS A 262 10.77 0.53 -0.91
N VAL A 263 10.30 1.29 0.07
CA VAL A 263 8.87 1.53 0.32
C VAL A 263 8.51 2.84 -0.35
N VAL A 264 7.77 2.76 -1.46
CA VAL A 264 7.33 3.89 -2.26
C VAL A 264 5.84 4.15 -1.95
N PRO A 265 5.48 5.24 -1.27
CA PRO A 265 4.08 5.54 -0.97
C PRO A 265 3.26 5.74 -2.26
N VAL A 266 2.12 5.06 -2.37
CA VAL A 266 1.15 5.28 -3.45
C VAL A 266 0.35 6.55 -3.15
N ARG A 267 0.02 7.36 -4.17
CA ARG A 267 -0.70 8.65 -4.03
C ARG A 267 -1.87 8.78 -5.01
N GLY A 268 -2.76 9.72 -4.72
CA GLY A 268 -3.82 10.17 -5.63
C GLY A 268 -4.82 9.05 -5.95
N ASP A 269 -5.32 9.01 -7.18
CA ASP A 269 -6.33 8.04 -7.65
C ASP A 269 -5.89 6.57 -7.54
N ALA A 270 -4.60 6.31 -7.34
CA ALA A 270 -4.09 4.98 -7.06
C ALA A 270 -4.37 4.51 -5.61
N ARG A 271 -4.74 5.43 -4.70
CA ARG A 271 -5.35 5.15 -3.38
C ARG A 271 -6.87 5.08 -3.50
N ASP A 272 -7.37 4.32 -4.46
CA ASP A 272 -8.80 4.11 -4.63
C ASP A 272 -9.39 3.31 -3.44
N ILE A 273 -10.62 3.61 -3.04
CA ILE A 273 -11.35 2.98 -1.94
C ILE A 273 -11.49 1.46 -2.10
N PHE A 274 -11.47 0.95 -3.33
CA PHE A 274 -11.56 -0.49 -3.60
C PHE A 274 -10.23 -1.22 -3.60
N THR A 275 -9.12 -0.54 -3.90
CA THR A 275 -7.76 -1.14 -3.90
C THR A 275 -7.04 -0.96 -2.58
N GLN A 276 -7.26 0.20 -1.94
CA GLN A 276 -6.60 0.63 -0.71
C GLN A 276 -5.08 0.45 -0.76
N ALA A 277 -4.48 0.62 -1.94
CA ALA A 277 -3.04 0.48 -2.13
C ALA A 277 -2.32 1.59 -1.36
N THR A 278 -1.46 1.23 -0.43
CA THR A 278 -0.77 2.18 0.45
C THR A 278 0.67 2.42 0.04
N ALA A 279 1.35 1.38 -0.44
CA ALA A 279 2.74 1.46 -0.86
C ALA A 279 3.09 0.41 -1.92
N LEU A 280 4.10 0.71 -2.73
CA LEU A 280 4.82 -0.24 -3.56
C LEU A 280 6.12 -0.60 -2.84
N LEU A 281 6.33 -1.89 -2.59
CA LEU A 281 7.56 -2.43 -2.05
C LEU A 281 8.41 -2.97 -3.21
N VAL A 282 9.63 -2.47 -3.35
CA VAL A 282 10.59 -2.90 -4.38
C VAL A 282 11.84 -3.40 -3.67
N VAL A 283 12.35 -4.56 -4.08
CA VAL A 283 13.59 -5.13 -3.54
C VAL A 283 14.68 -4.98 -4.58
N THR A 284 15.76 -4.31 -4.22
CA THR A 284 16.94 -4.20 -5.05
C THR A 284 18.06 -4.99 -4.37
N PRO A 285 18.55 -6.10 -4.94
CA PRO A 285 19.80 -6.67 -4.49
C PRO A 285 20.86 -5.57 -4.53
N VAL A 286 21.54 -5.35 -3.41
CA VAL A 286 22.75 -4.52 -3.42
C VAL A 286 23.79 -5.39 -4.06
N ASP A 287 23.80 -5.34 -5.38
CA ASP A 287 24.78 -6.06 -6.13
C ASP A 287 26.14 -5.51 -5.71
N ARG A 288 26.94 -6.35 -5.06
CA ARG A 288 28.37 -6.08 -4.94
C ARG A 288 29.07 -6.27 -6.29
N ALA A 289 28.35 -6.60 -7.37
CA ALA A 289 28.89 -6.99 -8.66
C ALA A 289 28.19 -6.32 -9.86
N ALA A 290 28.47 -5.03 -10.03
CA ALA A 290 29.14 -4.68 -11.26
C ALA A 290 30.41 -3.91 -10.92
N VAL A 291 31.36 -4.58 -10.23
CA VAL A 291 32.76 -4.14 -10.29
C VAL A 291 33.04 -3.97 -11.79
N PRO A 292 33.37 -2.75 -12.26
CA PRO A 292 33.45 -2.49 -13.67
C PRO A 292 34.38 -3.51 -14.35
N THR A 293 34.08 -3.86 -15.60
CA THR A 293 34.90 -4.82 -16.33
C THR A 293 36.34 -4.31 -16.40
N ALA A 294 37.31 -5.21 -16.58
CA ALA A 294 38.71 -4.81 -16.62
C ALA A 294 38.96 -3.76 -17.73
N GLU A 295 38.22 -3.82 -18.83
CA GLU A 295 38.28 -2.87 -19.94
C GLU A 295 37.79 -1.47 -19.52
N VAL A 296 36.71 -1.40 -18.74
CA VAL A 296 36.20 -0.12 -18.21
C VAL A 296 37.17 0.47 -17.18
N LEU A 297 37.77 -0.35 -16.31
CA LEU A 297 38.76 0.12 -15.34
C LEU A 297 40.05 0.61 -16.00
N GLN A 298 40.45 0.00 -17.12
CA GLN A 298 41.57 0.50 -17.93
C GLN A 298 41.27 1.88 -18.49
N GLY A 299 40.07 2.09 -19.04
CA GLY A 299 39.69 3.37 -19.63
C GLY A 299 39.45 4.50 -18.62
N LEU A 300 39.01 4.18 -17.39
CA LEU A 300 38.72 5.19 -16.37
C LEU A 300 39.95 5.63 -15.56
N PHE A 301 40.95 4.76 -15.39
CA PHE A 301 42.07 4.97 -14.48
C PHE A 301 43.45 4.70 -15.11
N ASP A 302 43.52 4.59 -16.45
CA ASP A 302 44.75 4.29 -17.21
C ASP A 302 45.51 3.07 -16.67
N LEU A 303 44.76 2.05 -16.26
CA LEU A 303 45.32 0.79 -15.78
C LEU A 303 45.81 -0.04 -16.97
N THR A 304 46.82 -0.85 -16.74
CA THR A 304 47.21 -1.92 -17.65
C THR A 304 46.25 -3.12 -17.51
N PRO A 305 46.21 -4.04 -18.48
CA PRO A 305 45.37 -5.25 -18.38
C PRO A 305 45.66 -6.12 -17.14
N ALA A 306 46.89 -6.11 -16.62
CA ALA A 306 47.24 -6.83 -15.40
C ALA A 306 46.71 -6.11 -14.15
N GLU A 307 46.90 -4.79 -14.07
CA GLU A 307 46.41 -3.95 -12.98
C GLU A 307 44.88 -3.97 -12.87
N ALA A 308 44.18 -3.90 -14.01
CA ALA A 308 42.72 -3.92 -14.04
C ALA A 308 42.13 -5.27 -13.57
N ARG A 309 42.82 -6.39 -13.87
CA ARG A 309 42.44 -7.71 -13.35
C ARG A 309 42.60 -7.79 -11.84
N VAL A 310 43.70 -7.25 -11.30
CA VAL A 310 43.91 -7.17 -9.85
C VAL A 310 42.87 -6.25 -9.19
N ALA A 311 42.64 -5.06 -9.74
CA ALA A 311 41.65 -4.11 -9.22
C ALA A 311 40.25 -4.74 -9.17
N ARG A 312 39.85 -5.43 -10.25
CA ARG A 312 38.56 -6.14 -10.30
C ARG A 312 38.47 -7.27 -9.28
N GLY A 313 39.52 -8.09 -9.15
CA GLY A 313 39.58 -9.17 -8.17
C GLY A 313 39.46 -8.67 -6.73
N ILE A 314 40.15 -7.57 -6.42
CA ILE A 314 40.05 -6.90 -5.11
C ILE A 314 38.63 -6.33 -4.89
N GLY A 315 38.02 -5.71 -5.91
CA GLY A 315 36.62 -5.24 -5.84
C GLY A 315 35.63 -6.38 -5.59
N GLN A 316 35.93 -7.59 -6.07
CA GLN A 316 35.17 -8.82 -5.83
C GLN A 316 35.52 -9.51 -4.49
N ALA A 317 36.33 -8.86 -3.64
CA ALA A 317 36.80 -9.38 -2.36
C ALA A 317 37.59 -10.70 -2.47
N VAL A 318 38.23 -10.97 -3.61
CA VAL A 318 39.17 -12.09 -3.77
C VAL A 318 40.46 -11.77 -3.02
N THR A 319 41.03 -12.75 -2.33
CA THR A 319 42.30 -12.58 -1.60
C THR A 319 43.48 -12.44 -2.56
N ILE A 320 44.57 -11.80 -2.10
CA ILE A 320 45.80 -11.66 -2.89
C ILE A 320 46.37 -13.04 -3.26
N ASP A 321 46.28 -14.00 -2.34
CA ASP A 321 46.80 -15.35 -2.55
C ASP A 321 45.98 -16.09 -3.63
N ALA A 322 44.65 -16.00 -3.58
CA ALA A 322 43.80 -16.57 -4.64
C ALA A 322 43.98 -15.86 -6.00
N LEU A 323 44.29 -14.55 -6.01
CA LEU A 323 44.61 -13.84 -7.24
C LEU A 323 45.95 -14.26 -7.83
N ALA A 324 46.96 -14.52 -6.99
CA ALA A 324 48.26 -15.03 -7.38
C ALA A 324 48.10 -16.40 -8.07
N ASP A 325 47.35 -17.30 -7.44
CA ASP A 325 47.05 -18.63 -7.97
C ASP A 325 46.27 -18.56 -9.30
N ALA A 326 45.25 -17.72 -9.37
CA ALA A 326 44.41 -17.58 -10.57
C ALA A 326 45.12 -16.94 -11.76
N THR A 327 46.17 -16.14 -11.52
CA THR A 327 46.91 -15.42 -12.58
C THR A 327 48.28 -16.03 -12.87
N GLY A 328 48.69 -17.06 -12.14
CA GLY A 328 49.97 -17.74 -12.32
C GLY A 328 51.19 -16.87 -11.98
N VAL A 329 51.03 -15.89 -11.09
CA VAL A 329 52.11 -14.98 -10.66
C VAL A 329 52.34 -15.09 -9.15
N ASN A 330 53.50 -14.63 -8.67
CA ASN A 330 53.79 -14.63 -7.24
C ASN A 330 52.97 -13.55 -6.50
N ARG A 331 52.67 -13.78 -5.22
CA ARG A 331 51.99 -12.85 -4.31
C ARG A 331 52.60 -11.44 -4.31
N GLU A 332 53.92 -11.35 -4.34
CA GLU A 332 54.63 -10.06 -4.40
C GLU A 332 54.34 -9.28 -5.70
N THR A 333 54.11 -9.98 -6.81
CA THR A 333 53.71 -9.37 -8.08
C THR A 333 52.30 -8.78 -7.98
N VAL A 334 51.36 -9.50 -7.36
CA VAL A 334 49.99 -8.99 -7.11
C VAL A 334 50.01 -7.79 -6.18
N ARG A 335 50.85 -7.80 -5.13
CA ARG A 335 51.03 -6.65 -4.21
C ARG A 335 51.59 -5.43 -4.93
N SER A 336 52.58 -5.62 -5.79
CA SER A 336 53.16 -4.54 -6.60
C SER A 336 52.10 -3.93 -7.55
N GLN A 337 51.32 -4.77 -8.22
CA GLN A 337 50.22 -4.34 -9.09
C GLN A 337 49.11 -3.61 -8.30
N LEU A 338 48.75 -4.08 -7.11
CA LEU A 338 47.80 -3.40 -6.24
C LEU A 338 48.32 -2.02 -5.80
N LYS A 339 49.61 -1.90 -5.48
CA LYS A 339 50.22 -0.61 -5.14
C LYS A 339 50.17 0.37 -6.31
N ALA A 340 50.42 -0.11 -7.54
CA ALA A 340 50.29 0.69 -8.75
C ALA A 340 48.85 1.14 -8.99
N VAL A 341 47.87 0.23 -8.82
CA VAL A 341 46.43 0.57 -8.91
C VAL A 341 46.04 1.65 -7.91
N LEU A 342 46.45 1.52 -6.64
CA LEU A 342 46.15 2.52 -5.60
C LEU A 342 46.75 3.89 -5.97
N SER A 343 48.00 3.92 -6.46
CA SER A 343 48.63 5.15 -6.92
C SER A 343 47.91 5.79 -8.11
N LYS A 344 47.49 5.00 -9.10
CA LYS A 344 46.81 5.50 -10.31
C LYS A 344 45.37 5.93 -10.06
N THR A 345 44.71 5.35 -9.05
CA THR A 345 43.36 5.72 -8.62
C THR A 345 43.36 6.84 -7.57
N GLY A 346 44.53 7.30 -7.12
CA GLY A 346 44.67 8.34 -6.09
C GLY A 346 44.30 7.86 -4.67
N LEU A 347 44.29 6.55 -4.43
CA LEU A 347 43.88 5.93 -3.18
C LEU A 347 45.10 5.48 -2.37
N SER A 348 44.94 5.40 -1.05
CA SER A 348 45.99 5.01 -0.12
C SER A 348 45.79 3.61 0.46
N ARG A 349 44.56 3.08 0.45
CA ARG A 349 44.22 1.80 1.10
C ARG A 349 43.38 0.90 0.21
N GLN A 350 43.58 -0.41 0.32
CA GLN A 350 42.78 -1.43 -0.39
C GLN A 350 41.27 -1.28 -0.12
N GLN A 351 40.87 -0.95 1.11
CA GLN A 351 39.46 -0.76 1.46
C GLN A 351 38.81 0.45 0.75
N GLU A 352 39.61 1.47 0.42
CA GLU A 352 39.16 2.64 -0.34
C GLU A 352 38.88 2.24 -1.79
N LEU A 353 39.71 1.37 -2.36
CA LEU A 353 39.52 0.82 -3.71
C LEU A 353 38.25 -0.05 -3.78
N VAL A 354 38.01 -0.90 -2.78
CA VAL A 354 36.76 -1.68 -2.69
C VAL A 354 35.55 -0.76 -2.60
N SER A 355 35.65 0.35 -1.86
CA SER A 355 34.55 1.31 -1.71
C SER A 355 34.26 2.09 -2.99
N LEU A 356 35.31 2.52 -3.70
CA LEU A 356 35.22 3.19 -5.00
C LEU A 356 34.57 2.28 -6.05
N LEU A 357 35.01 1.03 -6.13
CA LEU A 357 34.50 0.04 -7.08
C LEU A 357 33.08 -0.45 -6.76
N ALA A 358 32.64 -0.29 -5.50
CA ALA A 358 31.28 -0.58 -5.06
C ALA A 358 30.32 0.62 -5.22
N GLY A 359 30.74 1.69 -5.90
CA GLY A 359 29.87 2.85 -6.19
C GLY A 359 29.50 3.70 -4.99
N LYS A 360 30.23 3.60 -3.86
CA LYS A 360 30.01 4.50 -2.72
C LYS A 360 30.69 5.84 -2.97
N ALA A 361 29.91 6.91 -3.05
CA ALA A 361 30.43 8.28 -3.06
C ALA A 361 31.27 8.52 -1.79
N PHE A 362 32.54 8.91 -1.97
CA PHE A 362 33.38 9.37 -0.88
C PHE A 362 32.82 10.67 -0.30
N ARG A 363 32.54 10.70 1.00
CA ARG A 363 32.53 11.95 1.76
C ARG A 363 33.99 12.29 2.08
N GLY A 364 34.57 13.19 1.30
CA GLY A 364 35.89 13.75 1.57
C GLY A 364 35.78 14.97 2.49
N GLY A 365 36.72 15.07 3.44
CA GLY A 365 37.05 16.29 4.18
C GLY A 365 36.34 16.42 5.52
#